data_AF-A0A425CLD5-F1
#
_entry.id   AF-A0A425CLD5-F1
#
_cell.length_a   1.000
_cell.length_b   1.000
_cell.length_c   1.000
_cell.angle_alpha   90.00
_cell.angle_beta   90.00
_cell.angle_gamma   90.00
#
_symmetry.space_group_name_H-M   'P 1'
#
loop_
_entity.id
_entity.type
_entity.pdbx_description
1 polymer ?
#
loop_
_entity_poly.entity_id
_entity_poly.type
_entity_poly.pdbx_seq_one_letter_code
_entity_poly.pdbx_strand_id
1 'polypeptide(L)'
;MMEHINPQADVKTLTEVYEEVIQQTGFNLRYARIPVSDETAPEEKDLDDMVRLLLPSFLNELGLHLPSDDAPLPAQKKLKTAVICNCQMGRGRTTTALVCVYMLRVVFEDRASSLLTSSDTTSLLKQLLGSRTEGHRRHSAAITGEFVVICKLLKTLDNGSDCKLLVDYAIDQCEHMQNLRDCICQCRDLAADRDLPSTKRDFFMLRAVNYLERYFYLICFASYVLEERVHYFQRSLFVTWMKERYGSALYELLDNLCFEEEIGAETHVSSMRWRWRRKRKLVSRLE
;
A
#
# COMPACT_ATOMS: atom_id res chain seq x y z
N MET A 1 26.27 -31.96 3.48
CA MET A 1 27.48 -31.55 2.74
C MET A 1 27.41 -30.03 2.63
N MET A 2 28.36 -29.30 3.21
CA MET A 2 28.40 -27.83 3.04
C MET A 2 29.00 -27.53 1.67
N GLU A 3 28.30 -26.76 0.85
CA GLU A 3 28.84 -26.27 -0.42
C GLU A 3 29.85 -25.15 -0.14
N HIS A 4 30.98 -25.20 -0.84
CA HIS A 4 32.01 -24.17 -0.74
C HIS A 4 31.66 -23.00 -1.67
N ILE A 5 31.47 -21.81 -1.09
CA ILE A 5 31.19 -20.58 -1.83
C ILE A 5 32.50 -19.83 -2.06
N ASN A 6 32.81 -19.48 -3.31
CA ASN A 6 33.88 -18.55 -3.66
C ASN A 6 33.33 -17.12 -3.67
N PRO A 7 33.68 -16.26 -2.69
CA PRO A 7 33.08 -14.93 -2.57
C PRO A 7 33.26 -14.04 -3.80
N GLN A 8 34.34 -14.21 -4.57
CA GLN A 8 34.61 -13.36 -5.74
C GLN A 8 33.79 -13.73 -6.97
N ALA A 9 33.35 -14.99 -7.07
CA ALA A 9 32.61 -15.50 -8.23
C ALA A 9 31.12 -15.69 -7.94
N ASP A 10 30.79 -16.08 -6.70
CA ASP A 10 29.47 -16.58 -6.33
C ASP A 10 28.62 -15.55 -5.57
N VAL A 11 29.21 -14.45 -5.08
CA VAL A 11 28.49 -13.40 -4.35
C VAL A 11 28.21 -12.25 -5.31
N LYS A 12 26.91 -12.01 -5.54
CA LYS A 12 26.42 -10.88 -6.33
C LYS A 12 25.34 -10.14 -5.56
N THR A 13 25.30 -8.83 -5.73
CA THR A 13 24.17 -8.00 -5.37
C THR A 13 22.98 -8.31 -6.29
N LEU A 14 21.77 -8.03 -5.82
CA LEU A 14 20.59 -8.15 -6.69
C LEU A 14 20.70 -7.25 -7.92
N THR A 15 21.32 -6.07 -7.79
CA THR A 15 21.53 -5.17 -8.93
C THR A 15 22.35 -5.86 -10.02
N GLU A 16 23.51 -6.45 -9.67
CA GLU A 16 24.36 -7.18 -10.61
C GLU A 16 23.61 -8.36 -11.25
N VAL A 17 22.83 -9.12 -10.46
CA VAL A 17 22.02 -10.23 -10.98
C VAL A 17 21.00 -9.75 -12.02
N TYR A 18 20.29 -8.66 -11.74
CA TYR A 18 19.31 -8.12 -12.68
C TYR A 18 19.95 -7.51 -13.92
N GLU A 19 21.12 -6.86 -13.79
CA GLU A 19 21.90 -6.35 -14.93
C GLU A 19 22.35 -7.48 -15.86
N GLU A 20 22.82 -8.60 -15.31
CA GLU A 20 23.18 -9.78 -16.10
C GLU A 20 21.96 -10.38 -16.81
N VAL A 21 20.82 -10.50 -16.12
CA VAL A 21 19.58 -11.00 -16.72
C VAL A 21 19.11 -10.10 -17.87
N ILE A 22 19.21 -8.77 -17.73
CA ILE A 22 18.89 -7.82 -18.80
C ILE A 22 19.77 -8.07 -20.02
N GLN A 23 21.08 -8.23 -19.82
CA GLN A 23 22.03 -8.48 -20.91
C GLN A 23 21.79 -9.83 -21.61
N GLN A 24 21.43 -10.88 -20.86
CA GLN A 24 21.25 -12.23 -21.39
C GLN A 24 19.90 -12.45 -22.09
N THR A 25 18.83 -11.86 -21.56
CA THR A 25 17.46 -12.11 -22.06
C THR A 25 17.00 -11.06 -23.07
N GLY A 26 17.60 -9.86 -23.06
CA GLY A 26 17.16 -8.73 -23.87
C GLY A 26 15.80 -8.16 -23.45
N PHE A 27 15.23 -8.59 -22.31
CA PHE A 27 14.01 -8.00 -21.79
C PHE A 27 14.24 -6.56 -21.36
N ASN A 28 13.27 -5.68 -21.64
CA ASN A 28 13.22 -4.34 -21.06
C ASN A 28 12.79 -4.46 -19.58
N LEU A 29 13.76 -4.82 -18.74
CA LEU A 29 13.59 -5.06 -17.31
C LEU A 29 14.25 -3.92 -16.54
N ARG A 30 13.52 -3.36 -15.57
CA ARG A 30 14.04 -2.33 -14.66
C ARG A 30 13.94 -2.84 -13.23
N TYR A 31 15.10 -3.02 -12.59
CA TYR A 31 15.17 -3.34 -11.17
C TYR A 31 15.03 -2.08 -10.31
N ALA A 32 14.29 -2.19 -9.22
CA ALA A 32 14.17 -1.14 -8.20
C ALA A 32 14.01 -1.78 -6.82
N ARG A 33 14.52 -1.09 -5.78
CA ARG A 33 14.48 -1.59 -4.40
C ARG A 33 13.92 -0.52 -3.47
N ILE A 34 12.83 -0.86 -2.77
CA ILE A 34 12.27 -0.07 -1.67
C ILE A 34 12.51 -0.86 -0.38
N PRO A 35 13.34 -0.38 0.57
CA PRO A 35 13.71 -1.12 1.77
C PRO A 35 12.60 -1.04 2.84
N VAL A 36 11.55 -1.85 2.69
CA VAL A 36 10.45 -1.95 3.65
C VAL A 36 10.76 -2.98 4.74
N SER A 37 10.59 -2.59 5.99
CA SER A 37 10.71 -3.49 7.16
C SER A 37 9.69 -4.63 7.13
N ASP A 38 10.07 -5.78 7.65
CA ASP A 38 9.14 -6.92 7.71
C ASP A 38 8.06 -6.75 8.77
N GLU A 39 6.88 -7.31 8.51
CA GLU A 39 5.68 -7.31 9.37
C GLU A 39 5.13 -5.95 9.81
N THR A 40 5.69 -4.82 9.37
CA THR A 40 5.16 -3.48 9.64
C THR A 40 4.40 -2.92 8.42
N ALA A 41 3.72 -1.79 8.59
CA ALA A 41 3.26 -0.97 7.47
C ALA A 41 4.46 -0.38 6.69
N PRO A 42 4.30 -0.01 5.40
CA PRO A 42 5.29 0.81 4.72
C PRO A 42 5.37 2.21 5.37
N GLU A 43 6.56 2.83 5.38
CA GLU A 43 6.67 4.22 5.79
C GLU A 43 6.08 5.15 4.71
N GLU A 44 5.67 6.35 5.10
CA GLU A 44 5.11 7.36 4.17
C GLU A 44 6.02 7.59 2.94
N LYS A 45 7.35 7.67 3.16
CA LYS A 45 8.34 7.83 2.09
C LYS A 45 8.39 6.64 1.12
N ASP A 46 8.09 5.43 1.60
CA ASP A 46 8.16 4.21 0.79
C ASP A 46 7.04 4.24 -0.26
N LEU A 47 5.90 4.85 0.07
CA LEU A 47 4.79 5.09 -0.85
C LEU A 47 5.12 6.19 -1.87
N ASP A 48 5.83 7.25 -1.45
CA ASP A 48 6.37 8.26 -2.38
C ASP A 48 7.35 7.67 -3.38
N ASP A 49 8.26 6.82 -2.91
CA ASP A 49 9.23 6.14 -3.76
C ASP A 49 8.54 5.23 -4.78
N MET A 50 7.46 4.54 -4.36
CA MET A 50 6.65 3.72 -5.27
C MET A 50 5.98 4.55 -6.36
N VAL A 51 5.35 5.68 -6.01
CA VAL A 51 4.75 6.60 -6.99
C VAL A 51 5.82 7.08 -7.98
N ARG A 52 6.97 7.55 -7.47
CA ARG A 52 8.08 8.05 -8.30
C ARG A 52 8.62 7.01 -9.28
N LEU A 53 8.69 5.75 -8.85
CA LEU A 53 9.21 4.65 -9.68
C LEU A 53 8.24 4.26 -10.81
N LEU A 54 6.94 4.20 -10.50
CA LEU A 54 5.92 3.68 -11.42
C LEU A 54 5.34 4.74 -12.36
N LEU A 55 5.25 6.00 -11.89
CA LEU A 55 4.63 7.11 -12.62
C LEU A 55 5.14 7.22 -14.07
N PRO A 56 6.46 7.26 -14.37
CA PRO A 56 6.93 7.41 -15.74
C PRO A 56 6.49 6.26 -16.66
N SER A 57 6.47 5.02 -16.15
CA SER A 57 6.08 3.84 -16.95
C SER A 57 4.59 3.83 -17.24
N PHE A 58 3.75 4.17 -16.25
CA PHE A 58 2.30 4.23 -16.44
C PHE A 58 1.88 5.41 -17.34
N LEU A 59 2.50 6.58 -17.19
CA LEU A 59 2.25 7.70 -18.10
C LEU A 59 2.62 7.34 -19.53
N ASN A 60 3.81 6.76 -19.75
CA ASN A 60 4.25 6.35 -21.09
C ASN A 60 3.33 5.28 -21.70
N GLU A 61 2.92 4.26 -20.95
CA GLU A 61 2.02 3.21 -21.43
C GLU A 61 0.64 3.74 -21.85
N LEU A 62 0.12 4.72 -21.11
CA LEU A 62 -1.14 5.37 -21.43
C LEU A 62 -0.94 6.53 -22.44
N GLY A 63 0.31 6.89 -22.73
CA GLY A 63 0.79 8.17 -23.30
C GLY A 63 -0.02 9.36 -22.86
N LEU A 64 -0.05 9.47 -21.55
CA LEU A 64 -0.22 10.73 -20.86
C LEU A 64 1.15 11.39 -20.78
N HIS A 65 1.18 12.70 -20.86
CA HIS A 65 2.39 13.50 -20.66
C HIS A 65 2.20 14.37 -19.43
N LEU A 66 3.30 14.66 -18.76
CA LEU A 66 3.27 15.70 -17.73
C LEU A 66 2.94 17.02 -18.42
N PRO A 67 2.17 17.93 -17.76
CA PRO A 67 1.78 19.20 -18.36
C PRO A 67 2.95 20.09 -18.81
N SER A 68 4.15 19.83 -18.32
CA SER A 68 5.39 20.55 -18.62
C SER A 68 6.22 19.93 -19.75
N ASP A 69 5.84 18.77 -20.30
CA ASP A 69 6.54 18.15 -21.42
C ASP A 69 5.97 18.63 -22.76
N ASP A 70 6.65 19.57 -23.41
CA ASP A 70 6.42 19.94 -24.83
C ASP A 70 6.97 18.88 -25.81
N ALA A 71 7.38 17.72 -25.31
CA ALA A 71 8.01 16.68 -26.10
C ALA A 71 6.99 15.99 -27.03
N PRO A 72 7.30 15.82 -28.33
CA PRO A 72 6.41 15.15 -29.26
C PRO A 72 6.14 13.70 -28.81
N LEU A 73 4.87 13.30 -28.87
CA LEU A 73 4.42 11.93 -28.60
C LEU A 73 5.29 10.92 -29.37
N PRO A 74 5.95 9.96 -28.70
CA PRO A 74 6.68 8.94 -29.41
C PRO A 74 5.70 8.13 -30.28
N ALA A 75 6.00 8.04 -31.57
CA ALA A 75 5.23 7.28 -32.57
C ALA A 75 5.29 5.74 -32.36
N GLN A 76 5.83 5.28 -31.24
CA GLN A 76 6.05 3.86 -30.96
C GLN A 76 4.85 3.23 -30.25
N LYS A 77 4.59 1.97 -30.61
CA LYS A 77 3.59 1.11 -29.98
C LYS A 77 3.88 0.99 -28.48
N LYS A 78 3.03 1.60 -27.65
CA LYS A 78 3.14 1.58 -26.19
C LYS A 78 3.00 0.13 -25.70
N LEU A 79 4.08 -0.40 -25.13
CA LEU A 79 4.09 -1.74 -24.54
C LEU A 79 3.52 -1.67 -23.13
N LYS A 80 2.72 -2.66 -22.76
CA LYS A 80 2.23 -2.79 -21.39
C LYS A 80 3.38 -3.08 -20.45
N THR A 81 3.40 -2.42 -19.30
CA THR A 81 4.43 -2.65 -18.28
C THR A 81 3.91 -3.64 -17.24
N ALA A 82 4.56 -4.81 -17.13
CA ALA A 82 4.31 -5.73 -16.02
C ALA A 82 5.08 -5.25 -14.78
N VAL A 83 4.38 -5.09 -13.65
CA VAL A 83 4.99 -4.74 -12.37
C VAL A 83 5.10 -5.99 -11.51
N ILE A 84 6.33 -6.36 -11.14
CA ILE A 84 6.60 -7.56 -10.33
C ILE A 84 7.06 -7.11 -8.94
N CYS A 85 6.29 -7.49 -7.92
CA CYS A 85 6.63 -7.22 -6.51
C CYS A 85 7.10 -8.52 -5.85
N ASN A 86 8.30 -8.52 -5.25
CA ASN A 86 8.85 -9.66 -4.54
C ASN A 86 9.33 -9.28 -3.13
N CYS A 87 9.13 -10.19 -2.19
CA CYS A 87 9.74 -10.18 -0.87
C CYS A 87 10.08 -11.62 -0.48
N GLN A 88 10.66 -11.84 0.70
CA GLN A 88 11.14 -13.15 1.14
C GLN A 88 10.09 -14.27 0.98
N MET A 89 8.85 -14.03 1.40
CA MET A 89 7.79 -15.05 1.41
C MET A 89 6.67 -14.78 0.40
N GLY A 90 6.70 -13.65 -0.32
CA GLY A 90 5.59 -13.23 -1.18
C GLY A 90 4.28 -12.88 -0.44
N ARG A 91 4.33 -12.71 0.90
CA ARG A 91 3.17 -12.44 1.75
C ARG A 91 2.99 -10.95 2.04
N GLY A 92 3.42 -10.46 3.21
CA GLY A 92 3.13 -9.12 3.75
C GLY A 92 3.48 -7.98 2.79
N ARG A 93 4.78 -7.80 2.57
CA ARG A 93 5.33 -6.71 1.75
C ARG A 93 4.88 -6.79 0.30
N THR A 94 4.88 -7.99 -0.30
CA THR A 94 4.43 -8.21 -1.68
C THR A 94 2.98 -7.83 -1.88
N THR A 95 2.04 -8.37 -1.09
CA THR A 95 0.62 -8.04 -1.21
C THR A 95 0.39 -6.54 -1.01
N THR A 96 1.05 -5.92 -0.02
CA THR A 96 0.91 -4.47 0.23
C THR A 96 1.35 -3.65 -0.98
N ALA A 97 2.50 -3.99 -1.58
CA ALA A 97 2.99 -3.32 -2.77
C ALA A 97 2.04 -3.50 -3.97
N LEU A 98 1.53 -4.72 -4.18
CA LEU A 98 0.56 -5.00 -5.24
C LEU A 98 -0.72 -4.19 -5.08
N VAL A 99 -1.27 -4.08 -3.85
CA VAL A 99 -2.45 -3.25 -3.58
C VAL A 99 -2.19 -1.79 -3.95
N CYS A 100 -1.05 -1.21 -3.55
CA CYS A 100 -0.69 0.15 -3.92
C CYS A 100 -0.53 0.33 -5.44
N VAL A 101 0.16 -0.59 -6.11
CA VAL A 101 0.34 -0.61 -7.57
C VAL A 101 -1.01 -0.67 -8.28
N TYR A 102 -1.91 -1.53 -7.80
CA TYR A 102 -3.24 -1.72 -8.37
C TYR A 102 -4.08 -0.45 -8.25
N MET A 103 -4.12 0.19 -7.07
CA MET A 103 -4.82 1.45 -6.88
C MET A 103 -4.30 2.56 -7.79
N LEU A 104 -2.97 2.70 -7.90
CA LEU A 104 -2.34 3.63 -8.84
C LEU A 104 -2.79 3.34 -10.28
N ARG A 105 -2.76 2.07 -10.69
CA ARG A 105 -3.15 1.67 -12.04
C ARG A 105 -4.60 2.03 -12.37
N VAL A 106 -5.52 1.72 -11.47
CA VAL A 106 -6.96 2.04 -11.61
C VAL A 106 -7.18 3.53 -11.82
N VAL A 107 -6.51 4.38 -11.03
CA VAL A 107 -6.71 5.83 -11.17
C VAL A 107 -6.05 6.43 -12.41
N PHE A 108 -4.94 5.86 -12.89
CA PHE A 108 -4.32 6.32 -14.13
C PHE A 108 -5.14 5.92 -15.36
N GLU A 109 -5.70 4.71 -15.38
CA GLU A 109 -6.59 4.28 -16.47
C GLU A 109 -7.88 5.13 -16.53
N ASP A 110 -8.42 5.53 -15.38
CA ASP A 110 -9.52 6.51 -15.30
C ASP A 110 -9.13 7.86 -15.91
N ARG A 111 -7.94 8.37 -15.59
CA ARG A 111 -7.44 9.65 -16.14
C ARG A 111 -7.21 9.57 -17.65
N ALA A 112 -6.61 8.49 -18.13
CA ALA A 112 -6.40 8.26 -19.55
C ALA A 112 -7.73 8.19 -20.30
N SER A 113 -8.69 7.44 -19.78
CA SER A 113 -10.03 7.33 -20.38
C SER A 113 -10.74 8.68 -20.45
N SER A 114 -10.60 9.52 -19.42
CA SER A 114 -11.20 10.86 -19.38
C SER A 114 -10.59 11.85 -20.39
N LEU A 115 -9.35 11.63 -20.85
CA LEU A 115 -8.62 12.57 -21.72
C LEU A 115 -8.55 12.11 -23.17
N LEU A 116 -8.43 10.80 -23.41
CA LEU A 116 -8.12 10.23 -24.72
C LEU A 116 -9.33 9.66 -25.45
N THR A 117 -10.40 9.28 -24.72
CA THR A 117 -11.58 8.65 -25.32
C THR A 117 -12.81 9.52 -25.14
N SER A 118 -13.43 9.90 -26.26
CA SER A 118 -14.78 10.48 -26.31
C SER A 118 -15.90 9.44 -26.22
N SER A 119 -15.56 8.15 -26.07
CA SER A 119 -16.52 7.04 -25.95
C SER A 119 -17.08 6.91 -24.54
N ASP A 120 -18.34 6.51 -24.42
CA ASP A 120 -19.07 6.16 -23.18
C ASP A 120 -18.48 4.98 -22.38
N THR A 121 -17.26 4.53 -22.68
CA THR A 121 -16.62 3.44 -21.93
C THR A 121 -16.35 3.87 -20.50
N THR A 122 -17.14 3.35 -19.57
CA THR A 122 -17.03 3.68 -18.15
C THR A 122 -15.79 3.02 -17.57
N SER A 123 -14.85 3.84 -17.06
CA SER A 123 -13.61 3.34 -16.42
C SER A 123 -13.94 2.44 -15.22
N LEU A 124 -13.04 1.51 -14.89
CA LEU A 124 -13.18 0.66 -13.72
C LEU A 124 -13.41 1.49 -12.44
N LEU A 125 -12.70 2.60 -12.27
CA LEU A 125 -12.91 3.49 -11.13
C LEU A 125 -14.35 4.03 -11.08
N LYS A 126 -14.90 4.51 -12.21
CA LYS A 126 -16.29 4.99 -12.25
C LYS A 126 -17.30 3.88 -11.97
N GLN A 127 -17.04 2.65 -12.43
CA GLN A 127 -17.89 1.49 -12.13
C GLN A 127 -17.88 1.18 -10.62
N LEU A 128 -16.69 1.13 -10.02
CA LEU A 128 -16.52 0.89 -8.58
C LEU A 128 -17.21 1.96 -7.74
N LEU A 129 -17.02 3.24 -8.08
CA LEU A 129 -17.61 4.37 -7.35
C LEU A 129 -19.11 4.58 -7.65
N GLY A 130 -19.60 4.09 -8.80
CA GLY A 130 -20.99 4.17 -9.21
C GLY A 130 -21.89 3.06 -8.65
N SER A 131 -21.32 1.90 -8.29
CA SER A 131 -22.02 0.72 -7.77
C SER A 131 -22.50 0.86 -6.30
N ARG A 132 -22.88 2.07 -5.87
CA ARG A 132 -23.22 2.39 -4.45
C ARG A 132 -24.52 1.74 -3.95
N THR A 133 -25.19 0.89 -4.73
CA THR A 133 -26.57 0.45 -4.47
C THR A 133 -26.79 -1.02 -4.17
N GLU A 134 -25.79 -1.90 -4.17
CA GLU A 134 -25.97 -3.27 -3.67
C GLU A 134 -25.10 -3.56 -2.47
N GLY A 135 -25.58 -3.06 -1.32
CA GLY A 135 -25.10 -3.48 -0.02
C GLY A 135 -25.17 -5.00 0.07
N HIS A 136 -24.00 -5.63 0.02
CA HIS A 136 -23.81 -7.00 0.45
C HIS A 136 -24.10 -7.03 1.95
N ARG A 137 -25.39 -7.23 2.24
CA ARG A 137 -25.92 -7.45 3.57
C ARG A 137 -25.22 -8.66 4.17
N ARG A 138 -24.53 -8.40 5.28
CA ARG A 138 -24.07 -9.34 6.29
C ARG A 138 -22.90 -10.24 5.87
N HIS A 139 -21.72 -9.72 6.15
CA HIS A 139 -20.62 -10.55 6.62
C HIS A 139 -19.98 -9.81 7.79
N SER A 140 -19.48 -10.52 8.80
CA SER A 140 -18.97 -10.01 10.09
C SER A 140 -18.18 -8.69 10.02
N ALA A 141 -18.03 -7.97 11.14
CA ALA A 141 -17.13 -6.79 11.24
C ALA A 141 -15.74 -7.01 10.60
N ALA A 142 -15.30 -8.28 10.54
CA ALA A 142 -14.10 -8.73 9.88
C ALA A 142 -14.04 -8.50 8.36
N ILE A 143 -15.18 -8.61 7.67
CA ILE A 143 -15.32 -8.48 6.23
C ILE A 143 -15.67 -7.03 5.86
N THR A 144 -16.42 -6.33 6.71
CA THR A 144 -16.74 -4.91 6.52
C THR A 144 -15.56 -3.99 6.87
N GLY A 145 -14.61 -4.44 7.69
CA GLY A 145 -13.48 -3.62 8.17
C GLY A 145 -13.93 -2.50 9.09
N GLU A 146 -15.04 -2.70 9.81
CA GLU A 146 -15.66 -1.77 10.75
C GLU A 146 -14.89 -1.68 12.08
N PHE A 147 -13.59 -1.42 11.99
CA PHE A 147 -12.80 -1.07 13.17
C PHE A 147 -13.08 0.38 13.54
N VAL A 148 -13.29 0.67 14.83
CA VAL A 148 -13.67 2.02 15.28
C VAL A 148 -12.72 3.10 14.76
N VAL A 149 -11.41 2.85 14.81
CA VAL A 149 -10.40 3.76 14.27
C VAL A 149 -10.49 3.95 12.75
N ILE A 150 -10.86 2.91 12.00
CA ILE A 150 -11.10 3.01 10.56
C ILE A 150 -12.39 3.80 10.30
N CYS A 151 -13.47 3.57 11.05
CA CYS A 151 -14.68 4.37 10.95
C CYS A 151 -14.42 5.87 11.25
N LYS A 152 -13.57 6.17 12.24
CA LYS A 152 -13.12 7.55 12.53
C LYS A 152 -12.32 8.11 11.34
N LEU A 153 -11.35 7.36 10.83
CA LEU A 153 -10.56 7.74 9.64
C LEU A 153 -11.46 8.08 8.44
N LEU A 154 -12.41 7.21 8.10
CA LEU A 154 -13.31 7.42 6.95
C LEU A 154 -14.20 8.66 7.11
N LYS A 155 -14.51 9.08 8.35
CA LYS A 155 -15.22 10.34 8.62
C LYS A 155 -14.31 11.55 8.54
N THR A 156 -13.01 11.38 8.80
CA THR A 156 -12.00 12.45 8.71
C THR A 156 -11.65 12.77 7.25
N LEU A 157 -11.65 11.77 6.36
CA LEU A 157 -11.30 11.95 4.94
C LEU A 157 -12.49 12.43 4.12
N ASP A 158 -12.30 13.49 3.32
CA ASP A 158 -13.37 14.07 2.47
C ASP A 158 -13.96 13.06 1.48
N ASN A 159 -13.10 12.16 0.97
CA ASN A 159 -13.45 11.07 0.05
C ASN A 159 -13.45 9.68 0.74
N GLY A 160 -13.74 9.62 2.04
CA GLY A 160 -13.69 8.40 2.85
C GLY A 160 -14.41 7.19 2.23
N SER A 161 -15.65 7.39 1.78
CA SER A 161 -16.42 6.31 1.12
C SER A 161 -15.71 5.77 -0.13
N ASP A 162 -15.17 6.65 -0.96
CA ASP A 162 -14.58 6.29 -2.25
C ASP A 162 -13.21 5.63 -2.07
N CYS A 163 -12.41 6.14 -1.13
CA CYS A 163 -11.11 5.54 -0.83
C CYS A 163 -11.25 4.15 -0.18
N LYS A 164 -12.30 3.94 0.65
CA LYS A 164 -12.62 2.61 1.22
C LYS A 164 -12.95 1.59 0.12
N LEU A 165 -13.84 1.96 -0.81
CA LEU A 165 -14.21 1.10 -1.94
C LEU A 165 -12.98 0.73 -2.78
N LEU A 166 -12.14 1.71 -3.10
CA LEU A 166 -10.93 1.49 -3.89
C LEU A 166 -9.95 0.54 -3.18
N VAL A 167 -9.67 0.77 -1.89
CA VAL A 167 -8.70 -0.07 -1.16
C VAL A 167 -9.22 -1.49 -0.95
N ASP A 168 -10.49 -1.67 -0.61
CA ASP A 168 -11.06 -2.99 -0.37
C ASP A 168 -11.05 -3.82 -1.64
N TYR A 169 -11.49 -3.19 -2.75
CA TYR A 169 -11.43 -3.82 -4.07
C TYR A 169 -9.99 -4.21 -4.42
N ALA A 170 -9.01 -3.31 -4.25
CA ALA A 170 -7.62 -3.61 -4.55
C ALA A 170 -7.05 -4.73 -3.67
N ILE A 171 -7.44 -4.80 -2.38
CA ILE A 171 -7.07 -5.91 -1.48
C ILE A 171 -7.61 -7.23 -2.02
N ASP A 172 -8.88 -7.28 -2.44
CA ASP A 172 -9.51 -8.51 -2.94
C ASP A 172 -8.88 -8.97 -4.25
N GLN A 173 -8.49 -8.04 -5.13
CA GLN A 173 -7.75 -8.39 -6.35
C GLN A 173 -6.33 -8.92 -6.08
N CYS A 174 -5.78 -8.69 -4.88
CA CYS A 174 -4.41 -9.06 -4.51
C CYS A 174 -4.36 -10.17 -3.44
N GLU A 175 -5.45 -10.89 -3.19
CA GLU A 175 -5.61 -11.74 -2.01
C GLU A 175 -5.00 -13.15 -2.12
N HIS A 176 -4.39 -13.50 -3.25
CA HIS A 176 -3.96 -14.88 -3.59
C HIS A 176 -3.13 -15.57 -2.50
N MET A 177 -2.27 -14.80 -1.82
CA MET A 177 -1.41 -15.32 -0.75
C MET A 177 -1.95 -15.00 0.65
N GLN A 178 -2.64 -13.86 0.78
CA GLN A 178 -3.34 -13.46 2.00
C GLN A 178 -4.27 -12.28 1.68
N ASN A 179 -5.42 -12.22 2.35
CA ASN A 179 -6.24 -11.02 2.44
C ASN A 179 -5.88 -10.25 3.72
N LEU A 180 -5.60 -8.95 3.62
CA LEU A 180 -5.19 -8.14 4.77
C LEU A 180 -6.30 -8.04 5.82
N ARG A 181 -7.56 -7.92 5.40
CA ARG A 181 -8.71 -7.76 6.31
C ARG A 181 -8.94 -9.04 7.10
N ASP A 182 -8.85 -10.20 6.44
CA ASP A 182 -8.92 -11.50 7.11
C ASP A 182 -7.77 -11.68 8.09
N CYS A 183 -6.55 -11.27 7.72
CA CYS A 183 -5.38 -11.37 8.59
C CYS A 183 -5.54 -10.56 9.87
N ILE A 184 -6.15 -9.37 9.81
CA ILE A 184 -6.46 -8.56 11.01
C ILE A 184 -7.36 -9.38 11.96
N CYS A 185 -8.39 -9.98 11.40
CA CYS A 185 -9.44 -10.63 12.18
C CYS A 185 -8.99 -11.96 12.77
N GLN A 186 -8.31 -12.79 11.97
CA GLN A 186 -7.71 -14.03 12.44
C GLN A 186 -6.72 -13.77 13.59
N CYS A 187 -5.88 -12.73 13.48
CA CYS A 187 -4.96 -12.38 14.55
C CYS A 187 -5.71 -11.88 15.80
N ARG A 188 -6.78 -11.11 15.64
CA ARG A 188 -7.60 -10.66 16.77
C ARG A 188 -8.30 -11.82 17.47
N ASP A 189 -8.87 -12.76 16.71
CA ASP A 189 -9.58 -13.92 17.25
C ASP A 189 -8.61 -14.82 18.03
N LEU A 190 -7.39 -15.04 17.51
CA LEU A 190 -6.32 -15.74 18.22
C LEU A 190 -5.82 -14.96 19.46
N ALA A 191 -5.87 -13.63 19.46
CA ALA A 191 -5.54 -12.84 20.64
C ALA A 191 -6.60 -12.96 21.74
N ALA A 192 -7.86 -13.20 21.38
CA ALA A 192 -8.98 -13.38 22.30
C ALA A 192 -9.12 -14.81 22.84
N ASP A 193 -8.50 -15.80 22.19
CA ASP A 193 -8.57 -17.22 22.57
C ASP A 193 -7.93 -17.49 23.94
N ARG A 194 -8.77 -17.79 24.94
CA ARG A 194 -8.37 -18.00 26.34
C ARG A 194 -7.59 -19.31 26.56
N ASP A 195 -7.63 -20.23 25.61
CA ASP A 195 -6.88 -21.49 25.68
C ASP A 195 -5.40 -21.28 25.31
N LEU A 196 -5.06 -20.15 24.68
CA LEU A 196 -3.68 -19.80 24.37
C LEU A 196 -2.95 -19.15 25.55
N PRO A 197 -1.65 -19.43 25.73
CA PRO A 197 -0.79 -18.73 26.68
C PRO A 197 -0.82 -17.21 26.45
N SER A 198 -0.70 -16.42 27.54
CA SER A 198 -0.67 -14.94 27.47
C SER A 198 0.33 -14.42 26.45
N THR A 199 1.55 -14.98 26.40
CA THR A 199 2.59 -14.58 25.46
C THR A 199 2.20 -14.79 24.00
N LYS A 200 1.43 -15.83 23.68
CA LYS A 200 0.91 -16.05 22.32
C LYS A 200 -0.22 -15.07 21.99
N ARG A 201 -1.10 -14.79 22.94
CA ARG A 201 -2.17 -13.79 22.78
C ARG A 201 -1.58 -12.40 22.51
N ASP A 202 -0.58 -11.99 23.29
CA ASP A 202 0.13 -10.72 23.10
C ASP A 202 0.81 -10.63 21.72
N PHE A 203 1.42 -11.73 21.28
CA PHE A 203 2.01 -11.83 19.94
C PHE A 203 0.98 -11.61 18.84
N PHE A 204 -0.18 -12.28 18.91
CA PHE A 204 -1.24 -12.13 17.92
C PHE A 204 -1.90 -10.75 17.99
N MET A 205 -2.06 -10.19 19.18
CA MET A 205 -2.55 -8.82 19.37
C MET A 205 -1.63 -7.80 18.68
N LEU A 206 -0.31 -7.89 18.91
CA LEU A 206 0.65 -7.02 18.24
C LEU A 206 0.58 -7.16 16.71
N ARG A 207 0.43 -8.39 16.21
CA ARG A 207 0.30 -8.67 14.78
C ARG A 207 -0.99 -8.08 14.20
N ALA A 208 -2.11 -8.20 14.92
CA ALA A 208 -3.39 -7.61 14.53
C ALA A 208 -3.28 -6.08 14.42
N VAL A 209 -2.64 -5.41 15.39
CA VAL A 209 -2.42 -3.95 15.37
C VAL A 209 -1.54 -3.54 14.19
N ASN A 210 -0.47 -4.28 13.90
CA ASN A 210 0.38 -3.98 12.74
C ASN A 210 -0.37 -4.12 11.41
N TYR A 211 -1.27 -5.09 11.28
CA TYR A 211 -2.11 -5.22 10.08
C TYR A 211 -3.18 -4.12 10.00
N LEU A 212 -3.74 -3.71 11.14
CA LEU A 212 -4.66 -2.58 11.20
C LEU A 212 -3.95 -1.26 10.81
N GLU A 213 -2.72 -1.03 11.27
CA GLU A 213 -1.90 0.13 10.88
C GLU A 213 -1.65 0.13 9.38
N ARG A 214 -1.28 -1.02 8.81
CA ARG A 214 -1.08 -1.15 7.37
C ARG A 214 -2.36 -0.82 6.61
N TYR A 215 -3.50 -1.31 7.06
CA TYR A 215 -4.78 -1.02 6.44
C TYR A 215 -5.15 0.47 6.52
N PHE A 216 -4.88 1.11 7.67
CA PHE A 216 -5.00 2.56 7.85
C PHE A 216 -4.18 3.33 6.80
N TYR A 217 -2.89 3.00 6.64
CA TYR A 217 -2.04 3.67 5.64
C TYR A 217 -2.51 3.44 4.21
N LEU A 218 -3.03 2.24 3.89
CA LEU A 218 -3.59 1.97 2.56
C LEU A 218 -4.83 2.81 2.27
N ILE A 219 -5.70 3.05 3.26
CA ILE A 219 -6.86 3.95 3.12
C ILE A 219 -6.40 5.40 2.91
N CYS A 220 -5.44 5.89 3.72
CA CYS A 220 -4.86 7.22 3.52
C CYS A 220 -4.24 7.35 2.13
N PHE A 221 -3.50 6.34 1.69
CA PHE A 221 -2.88 6.34 0.36
C PHE A 221 -3.93 6.30 -0.76
N ALA A 222 -5.03 5.54 -0.61
CA ALA A 222 -6.13 5.56 -1.57
C ALA A 222 -6.77 6.95 -1.68
N SER A 223 -6.97 7.63 -0.55
CA SER A 223 -7.49 9.00 -0.50
C SER A 223 -6.55 9.99 -1.22
N TYR A 224 -5.25 9.92 -0.94
CA TYR A 224 -4.20 10.67 -1.63
C TYR A 224 -4.19 10.39 -3.14
N VAL A 225 -4.19 9.12 -3.55
CA VAL A 225 -4.15 8.70 -4.96
C VAL A 225 -5.38 9.19 -5.73
N LEU A 226 -6.56 9.19 -5.08
CA LEU A 226 -7.77 9.79 -5.64
C LEU A 226 -7.65 11.32 -5.75
N GLU A 227 -7.03 12.03 -4.81
CA GLU A 227 -6.88 13.49 -4.93
C GLU A 227 -5.81 13.87 -5.97
N GLU A 228 -4.62 13.26 -5.92
CA GLU A 228 -3.47 13.64 -6.75
C GLU A 228 -3.54 13.17 -8.20
N ARG A 229 -4.41 12.21 -8.54
CA ARG A 229 -4.54 11.71 -9.92
C ARG A 229 -4.84 12.82 -10.95
N VAL A 230 -5.54 13.90 -10.56
CA VAL A 230 -5.83 15.04 -11.43
C VAL A 230 -4.59 15.89 -11.73
N HIS A 231 -3.57 15.82 -10.86
CA HIS A 231 -2.35 16.61 -10.90
C HIS A 231 -1.11 15.76 -11.26
N TYR A 232 -1.30 14.53 -11.72
CA TYR A 232 -0.21 13.61 -12.04
C TYR A 232 0.82 13.45 -10.91
N PHE A 233 0.36 13.52 -9.65
CA PHE A 233 1.21 13.42 -8.45
C PHE A 233 2.33 14.47 -8.40
N GLN A 234 2.13 15.63 -9.06
CA GLN A 234 3.08 16.74 -9.06
C GLN A 234 2.77 17.81 -8.00
N ARG A 235 1.57 17.81 -7.42
CA ARG A 235 1.16 18.83 -6.46
C ARG A 235 1.72 18.54 -5.07
N SER A 236 1.62 17.30 -4.60
CA SER A 236 2.14 16.92 -3.29
C SER A 236 2.62 15.47 -3.24
N LEU A 237 3.66 15.24 -2.44
CA LEU A 237 4.07 13.88 -2.03
C LEU A 237 3.11 13.36 -0.96
N PHE A 238 2.94 12.05 -0.85
CA PHE A 238 2.14 11.41 0.21
C PHE A 238 2.61 11.82 1.60
N VAL A 239 3.93 11.87 1.86
CA VAL A 239 4.48 12.33 3.14
C VAL A 239 4.07 13.77 3.48
N THR A 240 3.96 14.63 2.47
CA THR A 240 3.56 16.03 2.64
C THR A 240 2.06 16.14 2.81
N TRP A 241 1.29 15.41 1.98
CA TRP A 241 -0.16 15.32 2.07
C TRP A 241 -0.63 14.84 3.45
N MET A 242 0.00 13.79 4.00
CA MET A 242 -0.31 13.29 5.35
C MET A 242 -0.16 14.40 6.42
N LYS A 243 0.88 15.24 6.29
CA LYS A 243 1.19 16.31 7.25
C LYS A 243 0.36 17.57 7.08
N GLU A 244 0.09 17.97 5.85
CA GLU A 244 -0.49 19.28 5.56
C GLU A 244 -2.01 19.20 5.32
N ARG A 245 -2.51 18.13 4.70
CA ARG A 245 -3.92 18.04 4.30
C ARG A 245 -4.86 17.71 5.46
N TYR A 246 -4.45 16.75 6.30
CA TYR A 246 -5.21 16.30 7.47
C TYR A 246 -4.36 16.29 8.75
N GLY A 247 -3.03 16.29 8.62
CA GLY A 247 -2.07 16.62 9.67
C GLY A 247 -2.35 15.97 11.01
N SER A 248 -2.66 16.79 12.01
CA SER A 248 -2.87 16.35 13.40
C SER A 248 -3.94 15.27 13.52
N ALA A 249 -5.02 15.32 12.73
CA ALA A 249 -6.13 14.37 12.86
C ALA A 249 -5.72 12.94 12.49
N LEU A 250 -4.97 12.75 11.40
CA LEU A 250 -4.50 11.41 11.01
C LEU A 250 -3.48 10.87 12.01
N TYR A 251 -2.55 11.72 12.46
CA TYR A 251 -1.55 11.32 13.43
C TYR A 251 -2.13 11.06 14.82
N GLU A 252 -3.19 11.76 15.21
CA GLU A 252 -3.92 11.50 16.46
C GLU A 252 -4.62 10.14 16.42
N LEU A 253 -5.23 9.77 15.30
CA LEU A 253 -5.81 8.42 15.13
C LEU A 253 -4.72 7.33 15.15
N LEU A 254 -3.57 7.57 14.51
CA LEU A 254 -2.43 6.64 14.52
C LEU A 254 -1.79 6.50 15.91
N ASP A 255 -1.67 7.60 16.66
CA ASP A 255 -1.10 7.60 18.00
C ASP A 255 -2.00 6.85 19.01
N ASN A 256 -3.29 6.73 18.71
CA ASN A 256 -4.30 6.01 19.51
C ASN A 256 -4.82 4.75 18.79
N LEU A 257 -4.04 4.17 17.87
CA LEU A 257 -4.47 3.00 17.09
C LEU A 257 -4.64 1.76 17.98
N CYS A 258 -5.88 1.37 18.23
CA CYS A 258 -6.23 0.16 18.96
C CYS A 258 -7.55 -0.45 18.45
N PHE A 259 -7.85 -1.67 18.91
CA PHE A 259 -9.17 -2.27 18.76
C PHE A 259 -9.98 -1.83 19.99
N GLU A 260 -10.73 -0.73 19.86
CA GLU A 260 -11.70 -0.33 20.88
C GLU A 260 -12.80 -1.40 20.93
N GLU A 261 -12.82 -2.24 21.96
CA GLU A 261 -14.02 -2.92 22.43
C GLU A 261 -14.77 -1.97 23.37
N GLU A 262 -16.10 -2.05 23.41
CA GLU A 262 -17.00 -1.14 24.13
C GLU A 262 -16.42 -0.59 25.45
N ILE A 263 -16.42 0.76 25.56
CA ILE A 263 -16.25 1.60 26.76
C ILE A 263 -15.52 0.94 27.95
N GLY A 264 -14.23 1.25 28.13
CA GLY A 264 -13.58 1.15 29.45
C GLY A 264 -12.22 0.47 29.53
N ALA A 265 -11.61 0.04 28.42
CA ALA A 265 -10.25 -0.51 28.44
C ALA A 265 -9.28 0.41 27.68
N GLU A 266 -8.73 1.42 28.37
CA GLU A 266 -7.59 2.19 27.87
C GLU A 266 -6.32 1.34 27.89
N THR A 267 -6.19 0.39 26.94
CA THR A 267 -4.88 -0.16 26.60
C THR A 267 -4.14 0.87 25.75
N HIS A 268 -3.52 1.84 26.43
CA HIS A 268 -2.59 2.79 25.83
C HIS A 268 -1.36 2.03 25.28
N VAL A 269 -1.42 1.59 24.03
CA VAL A 269 -0.23 1.21 23.28
C VAL A 269 0.48 2.53 22.97
N SER A 270 1.69 2.74 23.50
CA SER A 270 2.41 4.02 23.34
C SER A 270 2.38 4.53 21.90
N SER A 271 2.14 5.84 21.72
CA SER A 271 2.14 6.58 20.45
C SER A 271 3.09 5.95 19.41
N MET A 272 2.51 5.36 18.36
CA MET A 272 3.21 4.53 17.39
C MET A 272 4.21 5.32 16.54
N ARG A 273 4.08 6.66 16.48
CA ARG A 273 5.09 7.56 15.91
C ARG A 273 6.46 7.40 16.57
N TRP A 274 6.53 7.03 17.86
CA TRP A 274 7.79 6.74 18.56
C TRP A 274 8.45 5.42 18.15
N ARG A 275 7.70 4.44 17.63
CA ARG A 275 8.25 3.14 17.17
C ARG A 275 9.18 3.34 15.96
N TRP A 276 8.76 4.18 15.01
CA TRP A 276 9.54 4.57 13.82
C TRP A 276 10.79 5.40 14.17
N ARG A 277 10.69 6.29 15.17
CA ARG A 277 11.84 7.09 15.66
C ARG A 277 12.82 6.29 16.52
N ARG A 278 12.38 5.31 17.32
CA ARG A 278 13.27 4.44 18.12
C ARG A 278 14.03 3.43 17.26
N LYS A 279 13.43 2.90 16.19
CA LYS A 279 14.13 1.96 15.29
C LYS A 279 15.40 2.59 14.70
N ARG A 280 15.35 3.89 14.34
CA ARG A 280 16.54 4.64 13.90
C ARG A 280 17.62 4.82 14.97
N LYS A 281 17.23 5.02 16.24
CA LYS A 281 18.19 5.15 17.36
C LYS A 281 18.87 3.83 17.77
N LEU A 282 18.26 2.69 17.47
CA LEU A 282 18.86 1.37 17.72
C LEU A 282 19.82 0.96 16.61
N VAL A 283 19.51 1.29 15.36
CA VAL A 283 20.41 1.03 14.22
C VAL A 283 21.64 1.94 14.28
N SER A 284 21.50 3.22 14.62
CA SER A 284 22.63 4.15 14.74
C SER A 284 23.50 3.98 16.01
N ARG A 285 23.21 2.98 16.85
CA ARG A 285 24.00 2.64 18.06
C ARG A 285 24.78 1.33 17.90
N LEU A 286 24.62 0.68 16.75
CA LEU A 286 25.28 -0.57 16.38
C LEU A 286 26.19 -0.41 15.14
N GLU A 287 26.35 0.83 14.68
CA GLU A 287 27.42 1.31 13.78
C GLU A 287 28.40 2.16 14.60
#